data_AF-A0ABC8CP87-F1
#
_entry.id   AF-A0ABC8CP87-F1
#
_cell.length_a   1.000
_cell.length_b   1.000
_cell.length_c   1.000
_cell.angle_alpha   90.00
_cell.angle_beta   90.00
_cell.angle_gamma   90.00
#
_symmetry.space_group_name_H-M   'P 1'
#
loop_
_entity.id
_entity.type
_entity.pdbx_description
1 polymer ?
#
loop_
_entity_poly.entity_id
_entity_poly.type
_entity_poly.pdbx_seq_one_letter_code
_entity_poly.pdbx_strand_id
1 'polypeptide(L)'
;MLKNFSKGKTVGDIADIKLAKITVKNSELYVDDIFMTNHLGTDTSRQLIKQSGIAEILYPKERHFNRILDHNGQRQAIIFEACRVLGLKRYHYTKRQYETGKIAVVMVPIIHDEAAFIETIKKTPLLESIKKNYKIMKTNFNK
;
A
#
# COMPACT_ATOMS: atom_id res chain seq x y z
N MET A 1 -16.67 17.99 -25.92
CA MET A 1 -15.61 16.98 -26.18
C MET A 1 -14.38 17.33 -25.35
N LEU A 2 -14.32 16.95 -24.07
CA LEU A 2 -13.23 17.31 -23.13
C LEU A 2 -13.09 16.32 -21.95
N LYS A 3 -13.61 15.09 -22.06
CA LYS A 3 -13.68 14.13 -20.93
C LYS A 3 -12.41 13.29 -20.70
N ASN A 4 -11.42 13.38 -21.59
CA ASN A 4 -10.31 12.41 -21.66
C ASN A 4 -8.88 13.00 -21.52
N PHE A 5 -8.72 14.28 -21.17
CA PHE A 5 -7.39 14.82 -20.89
C PHE A 5 -6.97 14.48 -19.45
N SER A 6 -6.25 13.35 -19.34
CA SER A 6 -5.56 12.83 -18.15
C SER A 6 -6.47 12.25 -17.05
N LYS A 7 -7.03 11.05 -17.29
CA LYS A 7 -7.15 10.13 -16.14
C LYS A 7 -5.73 9.86 -15.67
N GLY A 8 -5.34 10.49 -14.56
CA GLY A 8 -4.04 10.27 -13.96
C GLY A 8 -3.85 8.77 -13.69
N LYS A 9 -2.64 8.27 -13.97
CA LYS A 9 -2.30 6.88 -13.65
C LYS A 9 -2.47 6.61 -12.16
N THR A 10 -2.88 5.40 -11.83
CA THR A 10 -3.08 4.95 -10.45
C THR A 10 -2.03 3.90 -10.05
N VAL A 11 -2.03 3.54 -8.77
CA VAL A 11 -1.19 2.45 -8.26
C VAL A 11 -1.54 1.12 -8.92
N GLY A 12 -2.82 0.85 -9.18
CA GLY A 12 -3.27 -0.36 -9.87
C GLY A 12 -2.74 -0.51 -11.31
N ASP A 13 -2.37 0.60 -11.97
CA ASP A 13 -1.74 0.54 -13.29
C ASP A 13 -0.32 -0.04 -13.19
N ILE A 14 0.40 0.22 -12.09
CA ILE A 14 1.84 -0.10 -11.93
C ILE A 14 2.13 -1.24 -10.95
N ALA A 15 1.15 -1.69 -10.18
CA ALA A 15 1.28 -2.75 -9.19
C ALA A 15 0.04 -3.65 -9.15
N ASP A 16 0.26 -4.94 -8.92
CA ASP A 16 -0.78 -5.86 -8.49
C ASP A 16 -0.89 -5.82 -6.96
N ILE A 17 -2.11 -5.93 -6.45
CA ILE A 17 -2.40 -5.81 -5.02
C ILE A 17 -3.08 -7.08 -4.54
N LYS A 18 -2.56 -7.66 -3.46
CA LYS A 18 -3.10 -8.88 -2.85
C LYS A 18 -3.16 -8.71 -1.33
N LEU A 19 -4.19 -9.29 -0.74
CA LEU A 19 -4.30 -9.45 0.71
C LEU A 19 -3.11 -10.25 1.24
N ALA A 20 -2.71 -9.92 2.45
CA ALA A 20 -1.52 -10.45 3.08
C ALA A 20 -1.79 -10.86 4.52
N LYS A 21 -1.07 -11.88 5.00
CA LYS A 21 -1.25 -12.40 6.34
C LYS A 21 -0.45 -11.57 7.35
N ILE A 22 -1.14 -11.07 8.38
CA ILE A 22 -0.49 -10.44 9.52
C ILE A 22 -0.01 -11.53 10.49
N THR A 23 1.27 -11.45 10.86
CA THR A 23 1.85 -12.33 11.88
C THR A 23 2.54 -11.48 12.94
N VAL A 24 2.19 -11.68 14.21
CA VAL A 24 2.84 -11.02 15.34
C VAL A 24 3.54 -12.06 16.21
N LYS A 25 4.87 -12.02 16.23
CA LYS A 25 5.76 -12.88 17.02
C LYS A 25 6.44 -12.02 18.08
N ASN A 26 6.16 -12.28 19.36
CA ASN A 26 6.62 -11.41 20.44
C ASN A 26 6.24 -9.93 20.15
N SER A 27 7.22 -9.03 20.06
CA SER A 27 7.02 -7.61 19.74
C SER A 27 7.16 -7.28 18.25
N GLU A 28 7.35 -8.30 17.40
CA GLU A 28 7.61 -8.14 15.97
C GLU A 28 6.32 -8.31 15.16
N LEU A 29 6.11 -7.37 14.23
CA LEU A 29 5.05 -7.40 13.24
C LEU A 29 5.62 -7.82 11.89
N TYR A 30 4.97 -8.78 11.27
CA TYR A 30 5.22 -9.22 9.89
C TYR A 30 3.94 -9.13 9.07
N VAL A 31 4.10 -8.78 7.80
CA VAL A 31 3.08 -8.91 6.76
C VAL A 31 3.65 -9.88 5.73
N ASP A 32 3.04 -11.05 5.62
CA ASP A 32 3.66 -12.22 4.98
C ASP A 32 5.10 -12.44 5.48
N ASP A 33 6.08 -12.37 4.58
CA ASP A 33 7.51 -12.50 4.85
C ASP A 33 8.21 -11.17 5.16
N ILE A 34 7.49 -10.05 5.14
CA ILE A 34 8.05 -8.70 5.30
C ILE A 34 8.00 -8.26 6.76
N PHE A 35 9.17 -8.10 7.38
CA PHE A 35 9.31 -7.54 8.72
C PHE A 35 8.92 -6.06 8.74
N MET A 36 7.89 -5.70 9.48
CA MET A 36 7.37 -4.33 9.58
C MET A 36 8.08 -3.54 10.68
N THR A 37 7.94 -3.96 11.94
CA THR A 37 8.45 -3.27 13.12
C THR A 37 8.60 -4.22 14.30
N ASN A 38 9.54 -3.95 15.20
CA ASN A 38 9.72 -4.61 16.51
C ASN A 38 9.13 -3.78 17.67
N HIS A 39 8.49 -2.65 17.37
CA HIS A 39 7.96 -1.70 18.36
C HIS A 39 6.43 -1.73 18.44
N LEU A 40 5.84 -2.93 18.55
CA LEU A 40 4.38 -3.08 18.70
C LEU A 40 3.85 -2.62 20.07
N GLY A 41 4.71 -2.39 21.06
CA GLY A 41 4.33 -1.83 22.35
C GLY A 41 3.78 -2.86 23.33
N THR A 42 2.55 -2.66 23.83
CA THR A 42 1.92 -3.47 24.89
C THR A 42 1.20 -4.71 24.35
N ASP A 43 0.78 -5.62 25.23
CA ASP A 43 -0.02 -6.79 24.85
C ASP A 43 -1.33 -6.42 24.17
N THR A 44 -1.98 -5.36 24.65
CA THR A 44 -3.21 -4.83 24.05
C THR A 44 -2.97 -4.39 22.61
N SER A 45 -1.85 -3.72 22.32
CA SER A 45 -1.50 -3.29 20.96
C SER A 45 -1.23 -4.49 20.03
N ARG A 46 -0.53 -5.50 20.55
CA ARG A 46 -0.28 -6.76 19.82
C ARG A 46 -1.59 -7.49 19.49
N GLN A 47 -2.48 -7.62 20.46
CA GLN A 47 -3.78 -8.27 20.27
C GLN A 47 -4.66 -7.49 19.29
N LEU A 48 -4.69 -6.17 19.38
CA LEU A 48 -5.48 -5.33 18.49
C LEU A 48 -5.07 -5.51 17.02
N ILE A 49 -3.77 -5.53 16.72
CA ILE A 49 -3.28 -5.77 15.35
C ILE A 49 -3.58 -7.21 14.91
N LYS A 50 -3.43 -8.21 15.79
CA LYS A 50 -3.75 -9.61 15.46
C LYS A 50 -5.22 -9.82 15.12
N GLN A 51 -6.14 -9.14 15.83
CA GLN A 51 -7.58 -9.39 15.73
C GLN A 51 -8.27 -8.51 14.70
N SER A 52 -7.83 -7.25 14.55
CA SER A 52 -8.53 -6.26 13.73
C SER A 52 -7.67 -5.69 12.61
N GLY A 53 -6.39 -6.07 12.54
CA GLY A 53 -5.51 -5.61 11.48
C GLY A 53 -5.87 -6.21 10.13
N ILE A 54 -5.62 -5.43 9.08
CA ILE A 54 -5.72 -5.83 7.68
C ILE A 54 -4.43 -5.41 6.97
N ALA A 55 -3.97 -6.23 6.04
CA ALA A 55 -2.73 -5.99 5.33
C ALA A 55 -2.78 -6.42 3.85
N GLU A 56 -1.96 -5.75 3.05
CA GLU A 56 -1.79 -6.01 1.63
C GLU A 56 -0.32 -5.92 1.22
N ILE A 57 0.04 -6.71 0.21
CA ILE A 57 1.29 -6.56 -0.53
C ILE A 57 1.01 -5.98 -1.92
N LEU A 58 1.72 -4.91 -2.24
CA LEU A 58 1.82 -4.35 -3.58
C LEU A 58 3.01 -5.00 -4.30
N TYR A 59 2.75 -5.65 -5.41
CA TYR A 59 3.71 -6.28 -6.30
C TYR A 59 3.91 -5.37 -7.51
N PRO A 60 5.06 -4.69 -7.63
CA PRO A 60 5.36 -3.87 -8.80
C PRO A 60 5.30 -4.74 -10.07
N LYS A 61 4.54 -4.32 -11.08
CA LYS A 61 4.39 -5.06 -12.35
C LYS A 61 5.69 -5.11 -13.14
N GLU A 62 6.55 -4.11 -12.96
CA GLU A 62 7.88 -4.03 -13.56
C GLU A 62 8.88 -3.42 -12.59
N ARG A 63 10.14 -3.83 -12.68
CA ARG A 63 11.23 -3.38 -11.80
C ARG A 63 11.40 -1.85 -11.76
N HIS A 64 11.09 -1.17 -12.85
CA HIS A 64 11.24 0.29 -12.92
C HIS A 64 10.15 1.06 -12.16
N PHE A 65 9.01 0.43 -11.85
CA PHE A 65 7.97 1.01 -10.99
C PHE A 65 8.34 1.00 -9.51
N ASN A 66 9.33 0.20 -9.10
CA ASN A 66 9.82 0.16 -7.71
C ASN A 66 10.16 1.56 -7.20
N ARG A 67 10.82 2.39 -8.03
CA ARG A 67 11.20 3.77 -7.64
C ARG A 67 10.00 4.66 -7.35
N ILE A 68 8.88 4.44 -8.04
CA ILE A 68 7.63 5.20 -7.86
C ILE A 68 6.98 4.80 -6.56
N LEU A 69 6.83 3.49 -6.37
CA LEU A 69 6.16 2.92 -5.22
C LEU A 69 6.99 3.15 -3.93
N ASP A 70 8.32 3.12 -4.01
CA ASP A 70 9.23 3.40 -2.89
C ASP A 70 9.27 4.88 -2.49
N HIS A 71 8.77 5.79 -3.35
CA HIS A 71 8.72 7.20 -3.03
C HIS A 71 7.87 7.42 -1.77
N ASN A 72 8.45 8.05 -0.74
CA ASN A 72 7.78 8.25 0.55
C ASN A 72 6.42 8.92 0.42
N GLY A 73 6.33 9.97 -0.41
CA GLY A 73 5.05 10.64 -0.67
C GLY A 73 4.01 9.72 -1.31
N GLN A 74 4.42 8.78 -2.17
CA GLN A 74 3.48 7.85 -2.80
C GLN A 74 2.97 6.84 -1.78
N ARG A 75 3.85 6.29 -0.93
CA ARG A 75 3.44 5.41 0.17
C ARG A 75 2.52 6.11 1.16
N GLN A 76 2.80 7.38 1.47
CA GLN A 76 1.94 8.20 2.31
C GLN A 76 0.57 8.43 1.67
N ALA A 77 0.52 8.71 0.37
CA ALA A 77 -0.75 8.84 -0.36
C ALA A 77 -1.57 7.53 -0.32
N ILE A 78 -0.92 6.38 -0.51
CA ILE A 78 -1.55 5.04 -0.45
C ILE A 78 -2.20 4.81 0.92
N ILE A 79 -1.43 4.96 2.01
CA ILE A 79 -1.99 4.71 3.35
C ILE A 79 -3.00 5.77 3.76
N PHE A 80 -2.83 7.02 3.32
CA PHE A 80 -3.79 8.09 3.57
C PHE A 80 -5.15 7.81 2.92
N GLU A 81 -5.17 7.40 1.66
CA GLU A 81 -6.43 7.05 0.97
C GLU A 81 -7.13 5.86 1.64
N ALA A 82 -6.37 4.83 2.04
CA ALA A 82 -6.92 3.70 2.79
C ALA A 82 -7.53 4.14 4.13
N CYS A 83 -6.81 4.95 4.90
CA CYS A 83 -7.33 5.53 6.15
C CYS A 83 -8.56 6.41 5.94
N ARG A 84 -8.65 7.13 4.81
CA ARG A 84 -9.81 7.98 4.47
C ARG A 84 -11.07 7.14 4.22
N VAL A 85 -10.94 5.98 3.57
CA VAL A 85 -12.08 5.13 3.21
C VAL A 85 -12.51 4.22 4.36
N LEU A 86 -11.56 3.56 5.02
CA LEU A 86 -11.85 2.56 6.06
C LEU A 86 -11.86 3.13 7.48
N GLY A 87 -11.41 4.38 7.64
CA GLY A 87 -11.09 4.96 8.94
C GLY A 87 -9.84 4.31 9.56
N LEU A 88 -9.16 5.03 10.44
CA LEU A 88 -8.03 4.50 11.20
C LEU A 88 -8.41 4.38 12.67
N LYS A 89 -8.53 3.15 13.18
CA LYS A 89 -8.76 2.89 14.60
C LYS A 89 -7.47 3.07 15.39
N ARG A 90 -6.38 2.50 14.90
CA ARG A 90 -5.03 2.65 15.45
C ARG A 90 -3.99 2.14 14.45
N TYR A 91 -2.72 2.50 14.65
CA TYR A 91 -1.52 1.96 13.98
C TYR A 91 -1.63 1.72 12.46
N HIS A 92 -0.77 2.36 11.69
CA HIS A 92 -0.54 1.96 10.30
C HIS A 92 0.94 1.94 10.01
N TYR A 93 1.35 1.00 9.16
CA TYR A 93 2.73 0.88 8.73
C TYR A 93 2.76 0.61 7.23
N THR A 94 3.76 1.19 6.58
CA THR A 94 4.14 0.81 5.21
C THR A 94 5.62 0.50 5.22
N LYS A 95 6.03 -0.55 4.50
CA LYS A 95 7.43 -0.92 4.40
C LYS A 95 7.73 -1.57 3.06
N ARG A 96 8.88 -1.23 2.50
CA ARG A 96 9.40 -1.86 1.30
C ARG A 96 10.30 -3.03 1.67
N GLN A 97 10.20 -4.13 0.93
CA GLN A 97 11.18 -5.21 0.93
C GLN A 97 12.35 -4.83 0.02
N TYR A 98 13.58 -4.92 0.54
CA TYR A 98 14.77 -4.38 -0.12
C TYR A 98 15.08 -5.10 -1.43
N GLU A 99 14.95 -6.42 -1.45
CA GLU A 99 15.36 -7.31 -2.53
C GLU A 99 14.33 -7.32 -3.67
N THR A 100 13.05 -7.44 -3.33
CA THR A 100 11.97 -7.64 -4.32
C THR A 100 11.34 -6.33 -4.78
N GLY A 101 11.42 -5.26 -3.97
CA GLY A 101 10.70 -4.01 -4.22
C GLY A 101 9.21 -4.06 -3.91
N LYS A 102 8.70 -5.18 -3.37
CA LYS A 102 7.34 -5.28 -2.84
C LYS A 102 7.13 -4.27 -1.71
N ILE A 103 5.89 -3.82 -1.56
CA ILE A 103 5.50 -2.93 -0.45
C ILE A 103 4.42 -3.60 0.36
N ALA A 104 4.68 -3.78 1.65
CA ALA A 104 3.69 -4.14 2.63
C ALA A 104 2.99 -2.89 3.15
N VAL A 105 1.66 -2.97 3.26
CA VAL A 105 0.79 -1.99 3.89
C VAL A 105 -0.02 -2.73 4.95
N VAL A 106 -0.09 -2.20 6.16
CA VAL A 106 -0.90 -2.75 7.26
C VAL A 106 -1.50 -1.62 8.07
N MET A 107 -2.75 -1.80 8.50
CA MET A 107 -3.42 -0.88 9.41
C MET A 107 -4.43 -1.58 10.29
N VAL A 108 -4.84 -0.93 11.39
CA VAL A 108 -6.04 -1.31 12.13
C VAL A 108 -7.16 -0.32 11.78
N PRO A 109 -8.10 -0.69 10.89
CA PRO A 109 -9.16 0.19 10.45
C PRO A 109 -10.31 0.24 11.46
N ILE A 110 -11.23 1.19 11.24
CA ILE A 110 -12.52 1.23 11.93
C ILE A 110 -13.50 0.28 11.22
N ILE A 111 -13.54 0.33 9.89
CA ILE A 111 -14.34 -0.53 9.02
C ILE A 111 -13.43 -1.62 8.46
N HIS A 112 -13.71 -2.88 8.80
CA HIS A 112 -12.94 -4.01 8.31
C HIS A 112 -13.54 -4.54 7.00
N ASP A 113 -13.07 -3.99 5.87
CA ASP A 113 -13.51 -4.37 4.52
C ASP A 113 -12.30 -4.56 3.60
N GLU A 114 -11.99 -5.83 3.32
CA GLU A 114 -10.86 -6.23 2.49
C GLU A 114 -11.02 -5.83 1.03
N ALA A 115 -12.25 -5.88 0.49
CA ALA A 115 -12.50 -5.51 -0.90
C ALA A 115 -12.30 -4.00 -1.09
N ALA A 116 -12.82 -3.20 -0.16
CA ALA A 116 -12.65 -1.76 -0.17
C ALA A 116 -11.18 -1.35 0.03
N PHE A 117 -10.40 -2.08 0.84
CA PHE A 117 -8.96 -1.83 1.00
C PHE A 117 -8.21 -2.00 -0.32
N ILE A 118 -8.42 -3.15 -0.99
CA ILE A 118 -7.77 -3.47 -2.27
C ILE A 118 -8.15 -2.43 -3.32
N GLU A 119 -9.44 -2.12 -3.42
CA GLU A 119 -9.96 -1.18 -4.41
C GLU A 119 -9.42 0.24 -4.18
N THR A 120 -9.35 0.69 -2.92
CA THR A 120 -8.84 2.01 -2.56
C THR A 120 -7.36 2.15 -2.92
N ILE A 121 -6.55 1.14 -2.59
CA ILE A 121 -5.13 1.14 -2.93
C ILE A 121 -4.95 1.12 -4.46
N LYS A 122 -5.70 0.27 -5.19
CA LYS A 122 -5.69 0.25 -6.67
C LYS A 122 -6.01 1.60 -7.30
N LYS A 123 -6.98 2.32 -6.74
CA LYS A 123 -7.44 3.62 -7.25
C LYS A 123 -6.61 4.82 -6.80
N THR A 124 -5.67 4.63 -5.88
CA THR A 124 -4.82 5.73 -5.39
C THR A 124 -4.06 6.35 -6.56
N PRO A 125 -4.17 7.67 -6.80
CA PRO A 125 -3.47 8.33 -7.90
C PRO A 125 -1.96 8.36 -7.68
N LEU A 126 -1.20 8.27 -8.76
CA LEU A 126 0.23 8.55 -8.72
C LEU A 126 0.47 10.05 -8.56
N LEU A 127 1.43 10.44 -7.71
CA LEU A 127 1.78 11.83 -7.49
C LEU A 127 2.39 12.49 -8.74
N GLU A 128 2.08 13.77 -8.97
CA GLU A 128 2.58 14.55 -10.12
C GLU A 128 4.12 14.66 -10.17
N SER A 129 4.78 14.74 -9.00
CA SER A 129 6.24 14.73 -8.88
C SER A 129 6.86 13.45 -9.46
N ILE A 130 6.07 12.39 -9.58
CA ILE A 130 6.47 11.11 -10.13
C ILE A 130 6.05 10.96 -11.59
N LYS A 131 4.89 11.51 -11.99
CA LYS A 131 4.35 11.43 -13.37
C LYS A 131 5.29 11.99 -14.43
N LYS A 132 6.14 12.97 -14.10
CA LYS A 132 7.17 13.51 -15.03
C LYS A 132 8.28 12.52 -15.38
N ASN A 133 8.27 11.31 -14.82
CA ASN A 133 9.21 10.26 -15.22
C ASN A 133 8.86 9.71 -16.62
N TYR A 134 9.76 9.95 -17.57
CA TYR A 134 9.61 9.58 -18.99
C TYR A 134 9.19 8.14 -19.24
N LYS A 135 9.63 7.19 -18.40
CA LYS A 135 9.26 5.77 -18.52
C LYS A 135 7.78 5.54 -18.29
N ILE A 136 7.19 6.24 -17.32
CA ILE A 136 5.76 6.18 -17.05
C ILE A 136 4.99 6.71 -18.25
N MET A 137 5.40 7.83 -18.83
CA MET A 137 4.69 8.42 -19.98
C MET A 137 4.66 7.50 -21.21
N LYS A 138 5.69 6.66 -21.40
CA LYS A 138 5.79 5.73 -22.53
C LYS A 138 5.10 4.38 -22.32
N THR A 139 4.79 3.99 -21.08
CA THR A 139 4.09 2.71 -20.85
C THR A 139 2.61 2.82 -21.23
N ASN A 140 2.24 2.08 -22.28
CA ASN A 140 0.84 1.85 -22.67
C ASN A 140 0.25 0.73 -21.79
N PHE A 141 -0.61 1.12 -20.84
CA PHE A 141 -1.35 0.18 -20.00
C PHE A 141 -2.64 -0.34 -20.64
N ASN A 142 -2.94 0.08 -21.87
CA ASN A 142 -4.07 -0.46 -22.63
C ASN A 142 -3.62 -1.74 -23.35
N LYS A 143 -3.79 -2.88 -22.67
CA LYS A 143 -3.95 -4.20 -23.26
C LYS A 143 -4.98 -4.98 -22.46
#